data_AF-B5RNT7-F1
#
_entry.id   AF-B5RNT7-F1
#
_cell.length_a   1.000
_cell.length_b   1.000
_cell.length_c   1.000
_cell.angle_alpha   90.00
_cell.angle_beta   90.00
_cell.angle_gamma   90.00
#
_symmetry.space_group_name_H-M   'P 1'
#
loop_
_entity.id
_entity.type
_entity.pdbx_description
1 polymer ?
#
loop_
_entity_poly.entity_id
_entity_poly.type
_entity_poly.pdbx_seq_one_letter_code
_entity_poly.pdbx_strand_id
1 'polypeptide(L)' 'MKVNKRSDILQEITHSYFKFLENAKKDKYHFPVMMGICSFNEVKTLNYKDLMEVNKISDLKLQMKIYEMSLSRGIL' A
#
# COMPACT_ATOMS: atom_id res chain seq x y z
N MET A 1 12.73 -25.07 -23.12
CA MET A 1 12.46 -24.24 -21.92
C MET A 1 11.00 -23.79 -21.93
N LYS A 2 10.14 -24.38 -21.10
CA LYS A 2 8.78 -23.84 -20.89
C LYS A 2 8.95 -22.62 -19.98
N VAL A 3 9.07 -21.43 -20.58
CA VAL A 3 9.03 -20.17 -19.84
C VAL A 3 7.70 -20.14 -19.09
N ASN A 4 7.80 -19.97 -17.77
CA ASN A 4 6.74 -20.22 -16.81
C ASN A 4 5.70 -19.11 -16.88
N LYS A 5 4.76 -19.16 -17.85
CA LYS A 5 3.69 -18.16 -18.03
C LYS A 5 3.00 -17.71 -16.74
N ARG A 6 2.92 -18.58 -15.71
CA ARG A 6 2.34 -18.23 -14.39
C ARG A 6 3.23 -17.28 -13.58
N SER A 7 4.55 -17.43 -13.66
CA SER A 7 5.52 -16.52 -13.06
C SER A 7 5.37 -15.11 -13.64
N ASP A 8 5.26 -15.03 -14.96
CA ASP A 8 5.18 -13.75 -15.68
C ASP A 8 3.87 -12.99 -15.35
N ILE A 9 2.74 -13.70 -15.32
CA ILE A 9 1.44 -13.13 -14.93
C ILE A 9 1.46 -12.64 -13.47
N LEU A 10 2.06 -13.41 -12.55
CA LEU A 10 2.16 -13.00 -11.15
C LEU A 10 3.02 -11.74 -10.99
N GLN A 11 4.10 -11.63 -11.77
CA GLN A 11 4.96 -10.46 -11.79
C GLN A 11 4.22 -9.22 -12.32
N GLU A 12 3.45 -9.35 -13.40
CA GLU A 12 2.63 -8.26 -13.95
C GLU A 12 1.55 -7.78 -12.96
N ILE A 13 0.86 -8.70 -12.30
CA ILE A 13 -0.15 -8.38 -11.27
C ILE A 13 0.51 -7.64 -10.11
N THR A 14 1.67 -8.14 -9.66
CA THR A 14 2.44 -7.52 -8.56
C THR A 14 2.87 -6.10 -8.93
N HIS A 15 3.40 -5.91 -10.14
CA HIS A 15 3.82 -4.60 -10.62
C HIS A 15 2.63 -3.63 -10.73
N SER A 16 1.50 -4.08 -11.28
CA SER A 16 0.28 -3.29 -11.40
C SER A 16 -0.27 -2.87 -10.04
N TYR A 17 -0.24 -3.77 -9.06
CA TYR A 17 -0.64 -3.50 -7.69
C TYR A 17 0.24 -2.42 -7.03
N PHE A 18 1.57 -2.54 -7.12
CA PHE A 18 2.46 -1.53 -6.54
C PHE A 18 2.33 -0.18 -7.23
N LYS A 19 2.15 -0.15 -8.56
CA LYS A 19 1.90 1.09 -9.30
C LYS A 19 0.60 1.76 -8.85
N PHE A 20 -0.46 0.98 -8.59
CA PHE A 20 -1.69 1.49 -8.02
C PHE A 20 -1.46 2.11 -6.63
N LEU A 21 -0.75 1.41 -5.74
CA LEU A 21 -0.44 1.91 -4.39
C LEU A 21 0.35 3.22 -4.42
N GLU A 22 1.36 3.34 -5.29
CA GLU A 22 2.15 4.57 -5.43
C GLU A 22 1.31 5.75 -5.94
N ASN A 23 0.29 5.48 -6.77
CA ASN A 23 -0.67 6.52 -7.15
C ASN A 23 -1.66 6.84 -6.02
N ALA A 24 -2.11 5.83 -5.27
CA ALA A 24 -3.00 6.03 -4.13
C ALA A 24 -2.36 6.90 -3.06
N LYS A 25 -1.05 6.72 -2.78
CA LYS A 25 -0.27 7.57 -1.84
C LYS A 25 -0.32 9.06 -2.14
N LYS A 26 -0.53 9.45 -3.41
CA LYS A 26 -0.63 10.88 -3.79
C LYS A 26 -1.96 11.48 -3.31
N ASP A 27 -2.98 10.66 -3.11
CA ASP A 27 -4.26 11.07 -2.53
C ASP A 27 -4.21 10.97 -1.01
N LYS A 28 -3.90 12.10 -0.39
CA LYS A 28 -3.73 12.23 1.06
C LYS A 28 -5.01 11.95 1.86
N TYR A 29 -6.19 11.95 1.23
CA TYR A 29 -7.46 11.71 1.91
C TYR A 29 -7.91 10.26 1.76
N HIS A 30 -7.71 9.67 0.58
CA HIS A 30 -8.16 8.29 0.34
C HIS A 30 -7.13 7.26 0.76
N PHE A 31 -5.82 7.56 0.72
CA PHE A 31 -4.78 6.60 1.09
C PHE A 31 -4.93 6.07 2.53
N PRO A 32 -5.15 6.91 3.55
CA PRO A 32 -5.34 6.40 4.90
C PRO A 32 -6.61 5.58 5.10
N VAL A 33 -7.65 5.89 4.32
CA VAL A 33 -8.90 5.13 4.32
C VAL A 33 -8.69 3.76 3.69
N MET A 34 -8.02 3.68 2.54
CA MET A 34 -7.64 2.42 1.89
C MET A 34 -6.75 1.55 2.79
N MET A 35 -5.85 2.17 3.55
CA MET A 35 -4.99 1.47 4.50
C MET A 35 -5.71 1.08 5.80
N GLY A 36 -6.98 1.47 5.97
CA GLY A 36 -7.76 1.20 7.17
C GLY A 36 -7.15 1.82 8.43
N ILE A 37 -6.62 3.04 8.31
CA ILE A 37 -6.15 3.85 9.45
C ILE A 37 -7.30 4.68 10.00
N CYS A 38 -8.16 5.21 9.14
CA CYS A 38 -9.35 5.96 9.50
C CYS A 38 -10.46 5.76 8.45
N SER A 39 -11.67 6.16 8.79
CA SER A 39 -12.81 6.24 7.88
C SER A 39 -12.78 7.53 7.07
N PHE A 40 -13.58 7.55 5.99
CA PHE A 40 -13.72 8.73 5.16
C PHE A 40 -14.35 9.93 5.89
N ASN A 41 -15.18 9.68 6.92
CA ASN A 41 -15.74 10.76 7.73
C ASN A 41 -14.68 11.36 8.66
N GLU A 42 -13.82 10.53 9.24
CA GLU A 42 -12.73 10.99 10.12
C GLU A 42 -11.68 11.78 9.33
N VAL A 43 -11.22 11.27 8.18
CA VAL A 43 -10.14 11.90 7.41
C VAL A 43 -10.49 13.32 6.94
N LYS A 44 -11.77 13.58 6.69
CA LYS A 44 -12.27 14.92 6.29
C LYS A 44 -12.23 15.95 7.40
N THR A 45 -12.28 15.50 8.65
CA THR A 45 -12.26 16.38 9.82
C THR A 45 -10.85 16.70 10.30
N LEU A 46 -9.82 16.03 9.78
CA LEU A 46 -8.44 16.25 10.17
C LEU A 46 -7.93 17.59 9.64
N ASN A 47 -7.22 18.32 10.50
CA ASN A 47 -6.41 19.44 10.04
C ASN A 47 -5.20 18.90 9.24
N TYR A 48 -4.49 19.82 8.55
CA TYR A 48 -3.36 19.43 7.71
C TYR A 48 -2.25 18.67 8.46
N LYS A 49 -1.94 19.05 9.70
CA LYS A 49 -0.88 18.42 10.49
C LYS A 49 -1.25 16.97 10.81
N ASP A 50 -2.47 16.75 11.28
CA ASP A 50 -2.98 15.42 11.63
C ASP A 50 -3.15 14.55 10.37
N LEU A 51 -3.61 15.14 9.27
CA LEU A 51 -3.67 14.46 7.98
C LEU A 51 -2.28 13.95 7.55
N MET A 52 -1.23 14.74 7.77
CA MET A 52 0.15 14.32 7.45
C MET A 52 0.66 13.22 8.37
N GLU A 53 0.32 13.21 9.66
CA GLU A 53 0.64 12.08 10.53
C GLU A 53 -0.08 10.81 10.12
N VAL A 54 -1.39 10.89 9.87
CA VAL A 54 -2.20 9.75 9.44
C VAL A 54 -1.69 9.16 8.11
N ASN A 55 -1.22 9.99 7.19
CA ASN A 55 -0.55 9.53 5.97
C ASN A 55 0.78 8.81 6.25
N LYS A 56 1.60 9.31 7.18
CA LYS A 56 2.85 8.63 7.59
C LYS A 56 2.57 7.26 8.21
N ILE A 57 1.57 7.17 9.08
CA ILE A 57 1.14 5.89 9.69
C ILE A 57 0.67 4.92 8.60
N SER A 58 -0.05 5.43 7.60
CA SER A 58 -0.52 4.63 6.46
C SER A 58 0.64 4.06 5.64
N ASP A 59 1.68 4.86 5.40
CA ASP A 59 2.88 4.41 4.69
C ASP A 59 3.66 3.37 5.49
N LEU A 60 3.85 3.59 6.80
CA LEU A 60 4.48 2.61 7.69
C LEU A 60 3.73 1.28 7.73
N LYS A 61 2.39 1.30 7.77
CA LYS A 61 1.56 0.08 7.71
C LYS A 61 1.75 -0.67 6.39
N LEU A 62 1.93 0.05 5.28
CA LEU A 62 2.23 -0.57 3.99
C LEU A 62 3.62 -1.22 3.99
N GLN A 63 4.64 -0.51 4.48
CA GLN A 63 6.00 -1.03 4.58
C GLN A 63 6.06 -2.29 5.46
N MET A 64 5.35 -2.28 6.60
CA MET A 64 5.25 -3.43 7.50
C MET A 64 4.61 -4.64 6.80
N LYS A 65 3.51 -4.46 6.07
CA LYS A 65 2.88 -5.54 5.29
C LYS A 65 3.82 -6.11 4.22
N ILE A 66 4.58 -5.25 3.52
CA ILE A 66 5.56 -5.69 2.52
C ILE A 66 6.67 -6.51 3.19
N TYR A 67 7.15 -6.08 4.36
CA TYR A 67 8.14 -6.80 5.13
C TYR A 67 7.63 -8.18 5.59
N GLU A 68 6.43 -8.24 6.17
CA GLU A 68 5.76 -9.48 6.56
C GLU A 68 5.57 -10.43 5.37
N MET A 69 5.14 -9.92 4.22
CA MET A 69 5.04 -10.69 2.99
C MET A 69 6.39 -11.25 2.55
N SER A 70 7.47 -10.47 2.68
CA SER A 70 8.82 -10.88 2.30
C SER A 70 9.35 -11.99 3.21
N LEU A 71 9.12 -11.87 4.52
CA LEU A 71 9.44 -12.91 5.50
C LEU A 71 8.62 -14.19 5.26
N SER A 72 7.30 -14.06 5.02
CA SER A 72 6.42 -15.22 4.83
C SER A 72 6.75 -16.06 3.59
N ARG A 73 7.40 -15.45 2.59
CA ARG A 73 7.83 -16.12 1.35
C ARG A 73 9.26 -16.68 1.45
N GLY A 74 9.96 -16.50 2.57
CA GLY A 74 11.35 -16.93 2.75
C GLY A 74 12.30 -16.25 1.78
N ILE A 75 12.08 -14.96 1.47
CA ILE A 75 12.93 -14.17 0.56
C ILE A 75 14.17 -13.61 1.30
N LEU A 76 14.22 -13.74 2.63
CA LEU A 76 15.36 -13.40 3.50
C LEU A 76 15.87 -14.65 4.21
#